data_AF-A0A560D4G1-F1
#
_entry.id   AF-A0A560D4G1-F1
#
_cell.length_a   1.000
_cell.length_b   1.000
_cell.length_c   1.000
_cell.angle_alpha   90.00
_cell.angle_beta   90.00
_cell.angle_gamma   90.00
#
_symmetry.space_group_name_H-M   'P 1'
#
loop_
_entity.id
_entity.type
_entity.pdbx_description
1 polymer ?
#
loop_
_entity_poly.entity_id
_entity_poly.type
_entity_poly.pdbx_seq_one_letter_code
_entity_poly.pdbx_strand_id
1 'polypeptide(L)' 'MEPPKLRAFVEVVRQGGFSKAVRFVFATQSTVSKAVKQLEHKIGVPPT' A
#
# COMPACT_ATOMS: atom_id res chain seq x y z
N MET A 1 0.53 -11.82 10.22
CA MET A 1 0.75 -10.61 9.38
C MET A 1 0.17 -10.91 8.01
N GLU A 2 -0.76 -10.11 7.48
CA GLU A 2 -1.30 -10.35 6.14
C GLU A 2 -0.30 -9.86 5.07
N PRO A 3 0.30 -10.76 4.26
CA PRO A 3 1.31 -10.39 3.27
C PRO A 3 0.88 -9.35 2.20
N PRO A 4 -0.41 -9.21 1.80
CA PRO A 4 -0.80 -8.24 0.77
C PRO A 4 -0.56 -6.77 1.15
N LYS A 5 -0.73 -6.41 2.43
CA LYS A 5 -0.67 -5.01 2.89
C LYS A 5 0.75 -4.49 2.94
N LEU A 6 1.66 -5.30 3.47
CA LEU A 6 3.08 -4.96 3.52
C LEU A 6 3.68 -4.87 2.11
N ARG A 7 3.31 -5.80 1.22
CA ARG A 7 3.73 -5.76 -0.19
C ARG A 7 3.24 -4.50 -0.90
N ALA A 8 1.98 -4.11 -0.71
CA ALA A 8 1.43 -2.87 -1.27
C ALA A 8 2.23 -1.64 -0.81
N PHE A 9 2.51 -1.54 0.49
CA PHE A 9 3.29 -0.44 1.05
C PHE A 9 4.73 -0.39 0.51
N VAL A 10 5.43 -1.54 0.51
CA VAL A 10 6.81 -1.63 -0.02
C VAL A 10 6.89 -1.18 -1.48
N GLU A 11 5.92 -1.57 -2.31
CA GLU A 11 5.88 -1.12 -3.70
C GLU A 11 5.51 0.35 -3.84
N VAL A 12 4.67 0.93 -2.97
CA VAL A 12 4.44 2.39 -2.97
C VAL A 12 5.73 3.16 -2.70
N VAL A 13 6.52 2.72 -1.72
CA VAL A 13 7.82 3.34 -1.38
C VAL A 13 8.84 3.15 -2.50
N ARG A 14 8.99 1.92 -3.02
CA ARG A 14 9.96 1.60 -4.08
C ARG A 14 9.69 2.34 -5.38
N GLN A 15 8.41 2.43 -5.77
CA GLN A 15 8.02 3.07 -7.02
C GLN A 15 7.82 4.58 -6.88
N GLY A 16 7.81 5.11 -5.65
CA GLY A 16 7.59 6.53 -5.37
C GLY A 16 6.16 6.98 -5.68
N GLY A 17 5.16 6.14 -5.39
CA GLY A 17 3.75 6.53 -5.47
C GLY A 17 2.75 5.43 -5.82
N PHE A 18 1.49 5.64 -5.44
CA PHE A 18 0.39 4.70 -5.61
C PHE A 18 0.12 4.32 -7.07
N SER A 19 0.07 5.30 -7.98
CA SER A 19 -0.23 5.06 -9.40
C SER A 19 0.84 4.26 -10.14
N LYS A 20 2.08 4.22 -9.61
CA LYS A 20 3.15 3.37 -10.15
C LYS A 20 3.11 1.98 -9.51
N ALA A 21 2.83 1.88 -8.21
CA ALA A 21 2.80 0.64 -7.46
C ALA A 21 1.75 -0.38 -7.95
N VAL A 22 0.59 0.08 -8.44
CA VAL A 22 -0.50 -0.79 -8.93
C VAL A 22 -0.06 -1.83 -9.97
N ARG A 23 0.95 -1.48 -10.79
CA ARG A 23 1.50 -2.35 -11.84
C ARG A 23 2.30 -3.53 -11.27
N PHE A 24 2.82 -3.42 -10.05
CA PHE A 24 3.71 -4.40 -9.41
C PHE A 24 2.98 -5.33 -8.43
N VAL A 25 1.78 -4.92 -8.00
CA VAL A 25 0.95 -5.68 -7.06
C VAL A 25 -0.33 -6.22 -7.68
N PHE A 26 -0.53 -6.03 -8.99
CA PHE A 26 -1.69 -6.52 -9.76
C PHE A 26 -3.03 -6.16 -9.11
N ALA A 27 -3.15 -4.92 -8.63
CA ALA A 27 -4.33 -4.41 -7.95
C ALA A 27 -4.68 -3.01 -8.43
N THR A 28 -5.91 -2.56 -8.17
CA THR A 28 -6.33 -1.18 -8.45
C THR A 28 -5.71 -0.20 -7.47
N GLN A 29 -5.60 1.08 -7.86
CA GLN A 29 -5.10 2.14 -6.97
C GLN A 29 -5.92 2.25 -5.68
N SER A 30 -7.25 2.09 -5.76
CA SER A 30 -8.14 2.09 -4.60
C SER A 30 -7.85 0.93 -3.64
N THR A 31 -7.54 -0.26 -4.18
CA THR A 31 -7.14 -1.43 -3.39
C THR A 31 -5.80 -1.18 -2.69
N VAL A 32 -4.82 -0.62 -3.40
CA VAL A 32 -3.50 -0.28 -2.83
C VAL A 32 -3.64 0.78 -1.74
N SER A 33 -4.38 1.86 -1.99
CA SER A 33 -4.62 2.92 -0.99
C SER A 33 -5.32 2.39 0.26
N LYS A 34 -6.35 1.55 0.10
CA LYS A 34 -7.04 0.92 1.24
C LYS A 34 -6.11 0.00 2.03
N ALA A 35 -5.26 -0.77 1.36
CA ALA A 35 -4.30 -1.66 2.00
C ALA A 35 -3.26 -0.89 2.83
N VAL A 36 -2.74 0.23 2.30
CA VAL A 36 -1.80 1.10 3.00
C VAL A 36 -2.45 1.80 4.19
N LYS A 37 -3.64 2.39 4.03
CA LYS A 37 -4.39 3.00 5.13
C LYS A 37 -4.69 2.02 6.27
N GLN A 38 -5.05 0.79 5.94
CA GLN A 38 -5.25 -0.26 6.94
C GLN A 38 -3.95 -0.66 7.64
N LEU A 39 -2.81 -0.62 6.93
CA LEU A 39 -1.51 -0.86 7.54
C LEU A 39 -1.16 0.26 8.52
N GLU A 40 -1.23 1.52 8.08
CA GLU A 40 -0.96 2.73 8.87
C GLU A 40 -1.83 2.79 10.13
N HIS A 41 -3.14 2.56 10.01
CA HIS A 41 -4.06 2.52 11.14
C HIS A 41 -3.70 1.42 12.15
N LYS A 42 -3.26 0.24 11.69
CA LYS A 42 -2.87 -0.86 12.59
C LYS A 42 -1.59 -0.56 13.37
N ILE A 43 -0.73 0.31 12.88
CA ILE A 43 0.54 0.68 13.53
C ILE A 43 0.49 2.08 14.18
N GLY A 44 -0.67 2.74 14.18
CA GLY A 44 -0.85 4.05 14.81
C GLY A 44 -0.19 5.21 14.06
N VAL A 45 0.06 5.06 12.76
CA VAL A 45 0.68 6.09 11.91
C VAL A 45 -0.41 6.87 11.16
N PRO A 46 -0.30 8.21 11.01
CA PRO A 46 -1.25 9.01 10.24
C PRO A 46 -1.24 8.63 8.75
N PRO A 47 -2.40 8.68 8.06
CA PRO A 47 -2.50 8.25 6.68
C PRO A 47 -1.80 9.20 5.70
N THR A 48 -1.06 8.62 4.74
CA THR A 48 -0.42 9.34 3.62
C THR A 48 -1.28 9.48 2.37
#